data_AF-F0G676-F1
#
_entry.id   AF-F0G676-F1
#
_cell.length_a   1.000
_cell.length_b   1.000
_cell.length_c   1.000
_cell.angle_alpha   90.00
_cell.angle_beta   90.00
_cell.angle_gamma   90.00
#
_symmetry.space_group_name_H-M   'P 1'
#
loop_
_entity.id
_entity.type
_entity.pdbx_description
1 polymer ?
#
loop_
_entity_poly.entity_id
_entity_poly.type
_entity_poly.pdbx_seq_one_letter_code
_entity_poly.pdbx_strand_id
1 'polypeptide(L)' 'MTPLPASPVLAYRRLRRDAHSIAYAVVGAANGHTVVVLHGGPGSGSQPGILGLFDLTRTRVVLVDQRGAGRSAPRG' A
#
# COMPACT_ATOMS: atom_id res chain seq x y z
N MET A 1 -19.99 -14.81 -14.67
CA MET A 1 -19.22 -13.79 -13.93
C MET A 1 -18.28 -14.50 -13.00
N THR A 2 -16.98 -14.52 -13.29
CA THR A 2 -15.97 -15.11 -12.40
C THR A 2 -15.86 -14.22 -11.16
N PRO A 3 -16.00 -14.75 -9.93
CA PRO A 3 -15.83 -13.95 -8.73
C PRO A 3 -14.42 -13.36 -8.74
N LEU A 4 -14.31 -12.06 -8.44
CA LEU A 4 -13.01 -11.43 -8.21
C LEU A 4 -12.29 -12.24 -7.13
N PRO A 5 -11.00 -12.61 -7.33
CA PRO A 5 -10.24 -13.23 -6.26
C PRO A 5 -10.31 -12.33 -5.03
N ALA A 6 -10.50 -12.94 -3.85
CA ALA A 6 -10.50 -12.21 -2.59
C ALA A 6 -9.27 -11.29 -2.56
N SER A 7 -9.48 -10.02 -2.21
CA SER A 7 -8.38 -9.04 -2.14
C SER A 7 -7.25 -9.63 -1.30
N PRO A 8 -5.99 -9.58 -1.76
CA PRO A 8 -4.89 -10.15 -1.01
C PRO A 8 -4.85 -9.53 0.39
N VAL A 9 -4.74 -10.37 1.41
CA VAL A 9 -4.51 -9.89 2.78
C VAL A 9 -3.14 -9.22 2.80
N LEU A 10 -3.14 -7.89 2.85
CA LEU A 10 -1.90 -7.12 2.86
C LEU A 10 -1.23 -7.18 4.23
N ALA A 11 0.02 -7.65 4.23
CA ALA A 11 0.89 -7.58 5.39
C ALA A 11 1.52 -6.18 5.50
N TYR A 12 0.99 -5.36 6.40
CA TYR A 12 1.49 -4.01 6.64
C TYR A 12 2.68 -4.01 7.61
N ARG A 13 3.70 -3.25 7.25
CA ARG A 13 4.86 -2.86 8.07
C ARG A 13 4.74 -1.39 8.45
N ARG A 14 5.58 -0.92 9.38
CA ARG A 14 5.56 0.47 9.84
C ARG A 14 6.96 1.07 9.87
N LEU A 15 7.09 2.28 9.35
CA LEU A 15 8.23 3.16 9.59
C LEU A 15 7.84 4.19 10.64
N ARG A 16 8.74 4.50 11.58
CA ARG A 16 8.50 5.50 12.63
C ARG A 16 9.53 6.62 12.50
N ARG A 17 9.05 7.86 12.55
CA ARG A 17 9.89 9.06 12.62
C ARG A 17 9.12 10.15 13.34
N ASP A 18 9.76 10.77 14.33
CA ASP A 18 9.16 11.77 15.22
C ASP A 18 7.86 11.22 15.85
N ALA A 19 6.80 12.01 15.87
CA ALA A 19 5.48 11.64 16.38
C ALA A 19 4.65 10.76 15.42
N HIS A 20 5.17 10.38 14.25
CA HIS A 20 4.40 9.67 13.22
C HIS A 20 4.86 8.22 13.01
N SER A 21 3.89 7.36 12.71
CA SER A 21 4.10 6.03 12.17
C SER A 21 3.41 5.89 10.82
N ILE A 22 4.19 5.52 9.80
CA ILE A 22 3.75 5.33 8.42
C ILE A 22 3.55 3.84 8.18
N ALA A 23 2.31 3.44 7.89
CA ALA A 23 2.00 2.08 7.47
C ALA A 23 2.28 1.91 5.97
N TYR A 24 2.88 0.78 5.61
CA TYR A 24 3.10 0.43 4.20
C TYR A 24 3.04 -1.08 4.01
N ALA A 25 2.65 -1.54 2.81
CA ALA A 25 2.69 -2.93 2.42
C ALA A 25 3.55 -3.09 1.16
N VAL A 26 4.20 -4.24 1.00
CA VAL A 26 5.02 -4.55 -0.18
C VAL A 26 4.44 -5.80 -0.83
N VAL A 27 4.18 -5.74 -2.14
CA VAL A 27 3.55 -6.81 -2.91
C VAL A 27 4.28 -6.99 -4.25
N GLY A 28 4.36 -8.22 -4.74
CA GLY A 28 4.95 -8.56 -6.04
C GLY A 28 6.39 -9.05 -5.94
N ALA A 29 7.10 -9.04 -7.07
CA ALA A 29 8.41 -9.64 -7.22
C ALA A 29 9.47 -8.94 -6.36
N ALA A 30 10.22 -9.70 -5.55
CA ALA A 30 11.20 -9.14 -4.60
C ALA A 30 12.30 -8.27 -5.28
N ASN A 31 12.67 -8.63 -6.50
CA ASN A 31 13.67 -7.95 -7.33
C ASN A 31 13.05 -7.22 -8.55
N GLY A 32 11.72 -7.05 -8.54
CA GLY A 32 11.02 -6.34 -9.61
C GLY A 32 11.29 -4.84 -9.61
N HIS A 33 10.90 -4.17 -10.70
CA HIS A 33 10.92 -2.71 -10.75
C HIS A 33 10.10 -2.13 -9.58
N THR A 34 10.72 -1.28 -8.77
CA THR A 34 10.09 -0.79 -7.54
C THR A 34 9.20 0.42 -7.84
N VAL A 35 7.94 0.34 -7.44
CA VAL A 35 6.97 1.43 -7.59
C VAL A 35 6.37 1.76 -6.23
N VAL A 36 6.38 3.04 -5.87
CA VAL A 36 5.67 3.55 -4.69
C VAL A 36 4.36 4.17 -5.14
N VAL A 37 3.25 3.74 -4.54
CA VAL A 37 1.92 4.28 -4.85
C VAL A 37 1.54 5.33 -3.81
N LEU A 38 1.16 6.51 -4.29
CA LEU A 38 0.61 7.60 -3.47
C LEU A 38 -0.90 7.67 -3.72
N HIS A 39 -1.68 7.47 -2.67
CA HIS A 39 -3.14 7.60 -2.77
C HIS A 39 -3.57 9.07 -2.94
N GLY A 40 -4.70 9.28 -3.60
CA GLY A 40 -5.36 10.59 -3.65
C GLY A 40 -6.14 10.90 -2.37
N GLY A 41 -6.79 12.08 -2.35
CA GLY A 41 -7.56 12.60 -1.22
C GLY A 41 -6.73 12.86 0.04
N PRO A 42 -7.16 13.77 0.93
CA PRO A 42 -6.63 13.80 2.28
C PRO A 42 -7.21 12.64 3.09
N GLY A 43 -6.35 11.84 3.75
CA GLY A 43 -6.77 10.82 4.72
C GLY A 43 -7.26 9.47 4.17
N SER A 44 -7.48 9.32 2.86
CA SER A 44 -8.13 8.12 2.27
C SER A 44 -7.37 6.80 2.48
N GLY A 45 -6.03 6.84 2.51
CA GLY A 45 -5.19 5.65 2.60
C GLY A 45 -5.11 4.86 1.29
N SER A 46 -4.17 3.91 1.25
CA SER A 46 -3.94 3.02 0.10
C SER A 46 -5.09 2.03 -0.10
N GLN A 47 -5.51 1.86 -1.35
CA GLN A 47 -6.56 0.93 -1.74
C GLN A 47 -5.95 -0.30 -2.45
N PRO A 48 -6.17 -1.54 -1.96
CA PRO A 48 -5.59 -2.74 -2.56
C PRO A 48 -5.93 -2.94 -4.04
N GLY A 49 -7.06 -2.41 -4.50
CA GLY A 49 -7.49 -2.51 -5.90
C GLY A 49 -6.49 -1.91 -6.91
N ILE A 50 -5.66 -0.95 -6.49
CA ILE A 50 -4.62 -0.36 -7.36
C ILE A 50 -3.58 -1.39 -7.82
N LEU A 51 -3.42 -2.51 -7.10
CA LEU A 51 -2.50 -3.59 -7.47
C LEU A 51 -2.85 -4.23 -8.82
N GLY A 52 -4.13 -4.17 -9.23
CA GLY A 52 -4.57 -4.67 -10.53
C GLY A 52 -4.00 -3.89 -11.73
N LEU A 53 -3.40 -2.72 -11.50
CA LEU A 53 -2.72 -1.94 -12.55
C LEU A 53 -1.29 -2.41 -12.83
N PHE A 54 -0.76 -3.33 -12.01
CA PHE A 54 0.63 -3.76 -12.08
C PHE A 54 0.76 -5.24 -12.43
N ASP A 55 1.79 -5.55 -13.22
CA ASP A 55 2.27 -6.92 -13.32
C ASP A 55 3.17 -7.24 -12.11
N LEU A 56 2.58 -7.93 -11.13
CA LEU A 56 3.24 -8.29 -9.88
C LEU A 56 4.33 -9.35 -10.02
N THR A 57 4.47 -9.99 -11.19
CA THR A 57 5.60 -10.91 -11.47
C THR A 57 6.87 -10.15 -11.86
N ARG A 58 6.73 -8.87 -12.28
CA ARG A 58 7.85 -8.00 -12.70
C ARG A 58 8.02 -6.75 -11.82
N THR A 59 7.02 -6.44 -10.99
CA THR A 59 6.98 -5.19 -10.22
C THR A 59 6.99 -5.47 -8.73
N ARG A 60 7.72 -4.66 -7.97
CA ARG A 60 7.68 -4.59 -6.51
C ARG A 60 6.89 -3.35 -6.10
N VAL A 61 5.61 -3.51 -5.78
CA VAL A 61 4.73 -2.39 -5.44
C VAL A 61 4.79 -2.13 -3.93
N VAL A 62 5.02 -0.88 -3.55
CA VAL A 62 4.96 -0.39 -2.17
C VAL A 62 3.74 0.50 -2.02
N LEU A 63 2.72 0.00 -1.32
CA LEU A 63 1.53 0.76 -0.96
C LEU A 63 1.81 1.52 0.34
N VAL A 64 1.65 2.84 0.35
CA VAL A 64 1.96 3.69 1.50
C VAL A 64 0.71 4.44 1.96
N ASP A 65 0.43 4.38 3.25
CA ASP A 65 -0.55 5.26 3.87
C ASP A 65 0.16 6.54 4.32
N GLN A 66 -0.19 7.68 3.73
CA GLN A 66 0.40 8.98 4.09
C GLN A 66 0.14 9.32 5.56
N ARG A 67 0.83 10.35 6.10
CA ARG A 67 0.63 10.80 7.50
C ARG A 67 -0.86 11.03 7.77
N GLY A 68 -1.38 10.47 8.87
CA GLY A 68 -2.78 10.60 9.26
C GLY A 68 -3.79 9.80 8.44
N ALA A 69 -3.37 9.12 7.37
CA ALA A 69 -4.26 8.38 6.49
C ALA A 69 -4.28 6.87 6.80
N GLY A 70 -5.38 6.20 6.44
CA GLY A 70 -5.48 4.74 6.47
C GLY A 70 -5.02 4.12 7.79
N ARG A 71 -3.97 3.31 7.74
CA ARG A 71 -3.37 2.61 8.89
C ARG A 71 -2.23 3.38 9.55
N SER A 72 -1.82 4.53 9.02
CA SER A 72 -0.82 5.41 9.64
C SER A 72 -1.36 6.11 10.88
N ALA A 73 -0.47 6.53 11.77
CA ALA A 73 -0.82 7.15 13.05
C ALA A 73 0.11 8.34 13.41
N PRO A 74 -0.34 9.31 14.23
CA PRO A 74 -1.73 9.48 14.70
C PRO A 74 -2.67 9.75 13.52
N ARG A 75 -3.93 9.35 13.67
CA ARG A 75 -5.00 9.79 12.76
C ARG A 75 -5.41 11.21 13.18
N GLY A 76 -5.78 12.01 12.19
CA GLY A 76 -6.50 13.26 12.42
C GLY A 76 -7.94 12.98 12.84
#